data_AF-A0A925KGW5-F1
#
_entry.id   AF-A0A925KGW5-F1
#
_cell.length_a   1.000
_cell.length_b   1.000
_cell.length_c   1.000
_cell.angle_alpha   90.00
_cell.angle_beta   90.00
_cell.angle_gamma   90.00
#
_symmetry.space_group_name_H-M   'P 1'
#
loop_
_entity.id
_entity.type
_entity.pdbx_description
1 polymer ?
#
loop_
_entity_poly.entity_id
_entity_poly.type
_entity_poly.pdbx_seq_one_letter_code
_entity_poly.pdbx_strand_id
1 'polypeptide(L)'
;MTPMTRALPGAPFIAREAGELRLEGHALAALGREFGTPLFVYSRAAMRDALAAYQRALQGRPHLVCYAMKANSSLAVLQTFAQAGCGFDIVSGGELARVLAAGGDASKVVFSGVGKTRAEMRQALLAGVRCFNCESVAELDVLNAQA
;
A
#
# COMPACT_ATOMS: atom_id res chain seq x y z
N MET A 1 -10.55 29.99 30.03
CA MET A 1 -11.02 28.92 29.12
C MET A 1 -10.04 28.82 27.98
N THR A 2 -9.12 27.85 28.03
CA THR A 2 -8.19 27.57 26.94
C THR A 2 -9.02 27.13 25.73
N PRO A 3 -8.90 27.77 24.55
CA PRO A 3 -9.67 27.33 23.39
C PRO A 3 -9.20 25.92 23.07
N MET A 4 -10.11 24.94 23.13
CA MET A 4 -9.84 23.62 22.59
C MET A 4 -9.69 23.76 21.08
N THR A 5 -8.45 23.92 20.62
CA THR A 5 -8.11 23.82 19.20
C THR A 5 -8.52 22.42 18.77
N ARG A 6 -9.67 22.33 18.10
CA ARG A 6 -10.17 21.06 17.57
C ARG A 6 -9.08 20.47 16.67
N ALA A 7 -8.59 19.29 17.04
CA ALA A 7 -7.56 18.61 16.27
C ALA A 7 -8.01 18.45 14.82
N LEU A 8 -7.11 18.74 13.89
CA LEU A 8 -7.39 18.57 12.46
C LEU A 8 -7.58 17.07 12.15
N PRO A 9 -8.45 16.72 11.18
CA PRO A 9 -8.40 15.39 10.58
C PRO A 9 -6.96 15.09 10.10
N GLY A 10 -6.43 13.93 10.51
CA GLY A 10 -5.04 13.55 10.23
C GLY A 10 -4.01 14.03 11.25
N ALA A 11 -4.42 14.66 12.36
CA ALA A 11 -3.54 14.89 13.51
C ALA A 11 -2.99 13.55 14.07
N PRO A 12 -1.75 13.52 14.58
CA PRO A 12 -0.82 14.64 14.68
C PRO A 12 -0.02 14.92 13.39
N PHE A 13 -0.15 14.07 12.36
CA PHE A 13 0.65 14.19 11.13
C PHE A 13 0.35 15.45 10.33
N ILE A 14 -0.91 15.90 10.35
CA ILE A 14 -1.35 17.20 9.87
C ILE A 14 -1.59 18.10 11.08
N ALA A 15 -0.91 19.24 11.11
CA ALA A 15 -1.00 20.21 12.21
C ALA A 15 -1.06 21.65 11.71
N ARG A 16 -1.64 22.53 12.55
CA ARG A 16 -1.50 23.98 12.41
C ARG A 16 -0.50 24.47 13.44
N GLU A 17 0.62 25.02 12.97
CA GLU A 17 1.70 25.53 13.80
C GLU A 17 2.07 26.93 13.31
N ALA A 18 2.14 27.89 14.23
CA ALA A 18 2.38 29.30 13.90
C ALA A 18 1.48 29.88 12.78
N GLY A 19 0.25 29.37 12.65
CA GLY A 19 -0.72 29.79 11.63
C GLY A 19 -0.63 29.04 10.29
N GLU A 20 0.43 28.25 10.05
CA GLU A 20 0.62 27.50 8.81
C GLU A 20 0.09 26.07 8.91
N LEU A 21 -0.42 25.52 7.80
CA LEU A 21 -0.78 24.11 7.69
C LEU A 21 0.47 23.29 7.32
N ARG A 22 0.83 22.32 8.16
CA ARG A 22 2.03 21.50 8.01
C ARG A 22 1.67 20.02 7.95
N LEU A 23 2.44 19.25 7.18
CA LEU A 23 2.41 17.79 7.14
C LEU A 23 3.80 17.26 7.52
N GLU A 24 3.90 16.52 8.62
CA GLU A 24 5.18 16.04 9.18
C GLU A 24 6.21 17.17 9.35
N GLY A 25 5.77 18.36 9.74
CA GLY A 25 6.65 19.54 9.90
C GLY A 25 7.01 20.25 8.58
N HIS A 26 6.49 19.83 7.42
CA HIS A 26 6.66 20.57 6.18
C HIS A 26 5.48 21.51 5.93
N ALA A 27 5.74 22.81 5.75
CA ALA A 27 4.69 23.77 5.42
C ALA A 27 4.12 23.47 4.02
N LEU A 28 2.82 23.16 3.94
CA LEU A 28 2.19 22.75 2.69
C LEU A 28 2.20 23.85 1.63
N ALA A 29 2.13 25.12 2.06
CA ALA A 29 2.25 26.27 1.16
C ALA A 29 3.66 26.39 0.55
N ALA A 30 4.71 26.01 1.29
CA ALA A 30 6.08 25.98 0.78
C ALA A 30 6.23 24.87 -0.27
N LEU A 31 5.73 23.66 0.03
CA LEU A 31 5.73 22.54 -0.92
C LEU A 31 4.96 22.89 -2.21
N GLY A 32 3.82 23.57 -2.10
CA GLY A 32 3.05 24.01 -3.28
C GLY A 32 3.79 25.04 -4.15
N ARG A 33 4.64 25.89 -3.55
CA ARG A 33 5.51 26.81 -4.30
C ARG A 33 6.68 26.08 -4.97
N GLU A 34 7.25 25.10 -4.29
CA GLU A 34 8.42 24.34 -4.77
C GLU A 34 8.06 23.35 -5.89
N PHE A 35 6.98 22.59 -5.71
CA PHE A 35 6.60 21.50 -6.62
C PHE A 35 5.42 21.85 -7.54
N GLY A 36 4.81 23.03 -7.38
CA GLY A 36 3.63 23.46 -8.12
C GLY A 36 2.33 22.82 -7.61
N THR A 37 1.20 23.19 -8.22
CA THR A 37 -0.14 22.65 -7.90
C THR A 37 -0.92 22.30 -9.16
N PRO A 38 -1.77 21.24 -9.16
CA PRO A 38 -2.17 20.42 -8.02
C PRO A 38 -1.08 19.45 -7.54
N LEU A 39 -0.96 19.28 -6.22
CA LEU A 39 0.06 18.45 -5.57
C LEU A 39 -0.57 17.51 -4.53
N PHE A 40 -0.27 16.21 -4.65
CA PHE A 40 -0.55 15.24 -3.60
C PHE A 40 0.67 15.08 -2.70
N VAL A 41 0.47 15.28 -1.39
CA VAL A 41 1.49 15.08 -0.37
C VAL A 41 1.00 14.04 0.62
N TYR A 42 1.82 13.02 0.89
CA TYR A 42 1.46 11.90 1.76
C TYR A 42 2.35 11.88 3.00
N SER A 43 1.77 11.58 4.15
CA SER A 43 2.51 11.34 5.39
C SER A 43 2.96 9.89 5.45
N ARG A 44 4.28 9.68 5.49
CA ARG A 44 4.88 8.35 5.67
C ARG A 44 4.58 7.80 7.07
N ALA A 45 4.63 8.66 8.08
CA ALA A 45 4.34 8.31 9.46
C ALA A 45 2.88 7.88 9.64
N ALA A 46 1.93 8.57 9.01
CA ALA A 46 0.51 8.18 9.02
C ALA A 46 0.28 6.81 8.39
N MET A 47 0.91 6.55 7.23
CA MET A 47 0.83 5.24 6.57
C MET A 47 1.39 4.12 7.46
N ARG A 48 2.54 4.35 8.10
CA ARG A 48 3.17 3.39 9.01
C ARG A 48 2.33 3.15 10.26
N ASP A 49 1.76 4.20 10.85
CA ASP A 49 0.93 4.06 12.05
C ASP A 49 -0.38 3.32 11.76
N ALA A 50 -0.99 3.57 10.60
CA ALA A 50 -2.15 2.81 10.13
C ALA A 50 -1.84 1.32 9.99
N LEU A 51 -0.71 0.95 9.36
CA LEU A 51 -0.27 -0.45 9.28
C LEU A 51 0.01 -1.03 10.68
N ALA A 52 0.71 -0.28 11.54
CA ALA A 52 1.05 -0.72 12.88
C ALA A 52 -0.20 -1.01 13.73
N ALA A 53 -1.30 -0.29 13.52
CA ALA A 53 -2.57 -0.59 14.18
C ALA A 53 -3.10 -1.99 13.85
N TYR A 54 -3.06 -2.40 12.57
CA TYR A 54 -3.43 -3.76 12.16
C TYR A 54 -2.49 -4.81 12.76
N GLN A 55 -1.18 -4.55 12.70
CA GLN A 55 -0.16 -5.47 13.25
C GLN A 55 -0.35 -5.66 14.75
N ARG A 56 -0.59 -4.58 15.51
CA ARG A 56 -0.88 -4.64 16.96
C ARG A 56 -2.15 -5.44 17.24
N ALA A 57 -3.23 -5.21 16.51
CA ALA A 57 -4.50 -5.91 16.70
C ALA A 57 -4.40 -7.43 16.43
N LEU A 58 -3.45 -7.85 15.59
CA LEU A 58 -3.23 -9.25 15.22
C LEU A 58 -2.05 -9.91 15.97
N GLN A 59 -1.47 -9.23 16.97
CA GLN A 59 -0.41 -9.80 17.80
C GLN A 59 -0.83 -11.14 18.43
N GLY A 60 0.12 -12.08 18.50
CA GLY A 60 -0.11 -13.43 19.01
C GLY A 60 -0.75 -14.39 18.01
N ARG A 61 -1.05 -13.96 16.78
CA ARG A 61 -1.56 -14.82 15.70
C ARG A 61 -0.62 -14.78 14.49
N PRO A 62 -0.32 -15.92 13.84
CA PRO A 62 0.34 -15.90 12.54
C PRO A 62 -0.52 -15.11 11.54
N HIS A 63 0.02 -14.04 10.98
CA HIS A 63 -0.70 -13.20 10.02
C HIS A 63 0.27 -12.52 9.05
N LEU A 64 -0.28 -12.08 7.92
CA LEU A 64 0.37 -11.20 6.96
C LEU A 64 -0.65 -10.13 6.57
N VAL A 65 -0.35 -8.86 6.85
CA VAL A 65 -1.16 -7.75 6.34
C VAL A 65 -0.75 -7.52 4.90
N CYS A 66 -1.71 -7.54 3.96
CA CYS A 66 -1.49 -7.25 2.56
C CYS A 66 -2.15 -5.92 2.18
N TYR A 67 -1.36 -4.96 1.69
CA TYR A 67 -1.88 -3.68 1.22
C TYR A 67 -2.52 -3.85 -0.17
N ALA A 68 -3.78 -3.43 -0.31
CA ALA A 68 -4.51 -3.49 -1.57
C ALA A 68 -4.05 -2.37 -2.51
N MET A 69 -3.33 -2.72 -3.58
CA MET A 69 -2.66 -1.75 -4.45
C MET A 69 -3.61 -0.83 -5.22
N LYS A 70 -4.84 -1.27 -5.44
CA LYS A 70 -5.93 -0.45 -6.03
C LYS A 70 -6.19 0.86 -5.28
N ALA A 71 -5.82 0.96 -4.00
CA ALA A 71 -5.98 2.19 -3.23
C ALA A 71 -5.00 3.29 -3.68
N ASN A 72 -3.73 2.94 -3.91
CA ASN A 72 -2.68 3.82 -4.43
C ASN A 72 -1.45 2.99 -4.81
N SER A 73 -1.08 2.97 -6.09
CA SER A 73 0.02 2.17 -6.64
C SER A 73 1.28 2.99 -6.95
N SER A 74 1.41 4.17 -6.34
CA SER A 74 2.64 4.97 -6.39
C SER A 74 3.80 4.19 -5.76
N LEU A 75 4.95 4.12 -6.45
CA LEU A 75 6.11 3.33 -6.01
C LEU A 75 6.61 3.73 -4.63
N ALA A 76 6.56 5.02 -4.27
CA ALA A 76 7.00 5.50 -2.96
C ALA A 76 6.06 5.04 -1.82
N VAL A 77 4.75 4.92 -2.10
CA VAL A 77 3.77 4.37 -1.15
C VAL A 77 4.00 2.88 -0.96
N LEU A 78 4.16 2.14 -2.06
CA LEU A 78 4.43 0.71 -2.02
C LEU A 78 5.74 0.42 -1.27
N GLN A 79 6.82 1.15 -1.58
CA GLN A 79 8.11 1.00 -0.93
C GLN A 79 8.01 1.23 0.58
N THR A 80 7.22 2.24 1.01
CA THR A 80 6.98 2.50 2.43
C THR A 80 6.39 1.27 3.13
N PHE A 81 5.39 0.63 2.53
CA PHE A 81 4.77 -0.57 3.10
C PHE A 81 5.65 -1.81 3.01
N ALA A 82 6.39 -1.98 1.92
CA ALA A 82 7.35 -3.08 1.75
C ALA A 82 8.42 -3.05 2.84
N GLN A 83 9.02 -1.87 3.08
CA GLN A 83 10.01 -1.66 4.14
C GLN A 83 9.44 -1.87 5.55
N ALA A 84 8.14 -1.67 5.73
CA ALA A 84 7.44 -1.95 6.99
C ALA A 84 7.00 -3.44 7.15
N GLY A 85 7.39 -4.31 6.20
CA GLY A 85 7.12 -5.74 6.24
C GLY A 85 5.73 -6.15 5.76
N CYS A 86 4.99 -5.25 5.13
CA CYS A 86 3.68 -5.53 4.54
C CYS A 86 3.80 -6.43 3.31
N GLY A 87 2.78 -7.28 3.09
CA GLY A 87 2.54 -7.92 1.81
C GLY A 87 1.70 -7.02 0.88
N PHE A 88 1.34 -7.54 -0.29
CA PHE A 88 0.53 -6.80 -1.27
C PHE A 88 -0.58 -7.67 -1.86
N ASP A 89 -1.76 -7.09 -1.99
CA ASP A 89 -2.87 -7.65 -2.75
C ASP A 89 -2.93 -6.98 -4.11
N ILE A 90 -2.70 -7.78 -5.16
CA ILE A 90 -2.62 -7.34 -6.55
C ILE A 90 -3.77 -7.94 -7.37
N VAL A 91 -4.12 -7.28 -8.47
CA VAL A 91 -5.14 -7.72 -9.43
C VAL A 91 -4.63 -7.80 -10.87
N SER A 92 -3.34 -7.54 -11.12
CA SER A 92 -2.72 -7.69 -12.44
C SER A 92 -1.22 -7.95 -12.37
N GLY A 93 -0.64 -8.45 -13.47
CA GLY A 93 0.81 -8.61 -13.61
C GLY A 93 1.58 -7.27 -13.63
N GLY A 94 0.93 -6.18 -14.04
CA GLY A 94 1.49 -4.83 -13.97
C GLY A 94 1.64 -4.33 -12.52
N GLU A 95 0.72 -4.72 -11.63
CA GLU A 95 0.85 -4.46 -10.20
C GLU A 95 1.95 -5.30 -9.57
N LEU A 96 2.08 -6.59 -9.94
CA LEU A 96 3.21 -7.42 -9.53
C LEU A 96 4.55 -6.75 -9.88
N ALA A 97 4.69 -6.25 -11.11
CA ALA A 97 5.91 -5.55 -11.55
C ALA A 97 6.21 -4.32 -10.67
N ARG A 98 5.19 -3.56 -10.26
CA ARG A 98 5.35 -2.42 -9.35
C ARG A 98 5.74 -2.83 -7.93
N VAL A 99 5.19 -3.93 -7.40
CA VAL A 99 5.61 -4.48 -6.10
C VAL A 99 7.10 -4.79 -6.13
N LEU A 100 7.55 -5.52 -7.15
CA LEU A 100 8.96 -5.91 -7.29
C LEU A 100 9.85 -4.67 -7.46
N ALA A 101 9.45 -3.70 -8.29
CA ALA A 101 10.17 -2.44 -8.47
C ALA A 101 10.26 -1.60 -7.18
N ALA A 102 9.26 -1.68 -6.31
CA ALA A 102 9.25 -1.01 -5.01
C ALA A 102 10.08 -1.75 -3.93
N GLY A 103 10.69 -2.89 -4.27
CA GLY A 103 11.45 -3.74 -3.33
C GLY A 103 10.59 -4.66 -2.48
N GLY A 104 9.34 -4.92 -2.90
CA GLY A 104 8.46 -5.88 -2.25
C GLY A 104 8.85 -7.33 -2.52
N ASP A 105 8.56 -8.20 -1.57
CA ASP A 105 8.83 -9.64 -1.64
C ASP A 105 7.63 -10.36 -2.27
N ALA A 106 7.84 -11.03 -3.42
CA ALA A 106 6.80 -11.77 -4.13
C ALA A 106 6.16 -12.86 -3.25
N SER A 107 6.93 -13.47 -2.33
CA SER A 107 6.42 -14.49 -1.40
C SER A 107 5.43 -13.94 -0.36
N LYS A 108 5.22 -12.62 -0.34
CA LYS A 108 4.20 -11.91 0.45
C LYS A 108 3.10 -11.29 -0.40
N VAL A 109 3.04 -11.62 -1.69
CA VAL A 109 2.00 -11.12 -2.61
C VAL A 109 0.86 -12.12 -2.69
N VAL A 110 -0.37 -11.63 -2.68
CA VAL A 110 -1.58 -12.39 -3.02
C VAL A 110 -2.16 -11.81 -4.31
N PHE A 111 -2.49 -12.68 -5.26
CA PHE A 111 -3.05 -12.30 -6.56
C PHE A 111 -4.54 -12.61 -6.58
N SER A 112 -5.37 -11.57 -6.52
CA SER A 112 -6.84 -11.61 -6.50
C SER A 112 -7.45 -11.15 -7.83
N GLY A 113 -8.77 -11.24 -7.97
CA GLY A 113 -9.52 -10.65 -9.09
C GLY A 113 -9.76 -11.59 -10.27
N VAL A 114 -10.83 -11.34 -11.02
CA VAL A 114 -11.35 -12.26 -12.06
C VAL A 114 -10.60 -12.22 -13.40
N GLY A 115 -9.72 -11.23 -13.60
CA GLY A 115 -9.14 -10.90 -14.90
C GLY A 115 -7.77 -11.51 -15.19
N LYS A 116 -7.35 -12.55 -14.46
CA LYS A 116 -5.97 -13.08 -14.55
C LYS A 116 -5.76 -13.80 -15.89
N THR A 117 -4.90 -13.26 -16.73
CA THR A 117 -4.50 -13.92 -17.98
C THR A 117 -3.50 -15.06 -17.73
N ARG A 118 -3.40 -16.02 -18.65
CA ARG A 118 -2.41 -17.12 -18.56
C ARG A 118 -0.97 -16.61 -18.42
N ALA A 119 -0.64 -15.53 -19.12
CA ALA A 119 0.67 -14.89 -19.06
C ALA A 119 0.95 -14.30 -17.68
N GLU A 120 -0.03 -13.60 -17.09
CA GLU A 120 0.10 -13.05 -15.73
C GLU A 120 0.19 -14.15 -14.67
N MET A 121 -0.60 -15.22 -14.80
CA MET A 121 -0.51 -16.39 -13.91
C MET A 121 0.88 -17.00 -13.95
N ARG A 122 1.42 -17.26 -15.16
CA ARG A 122 2.78 -17.80 -15.33
C ARG A 122 3.84 -16.88 -14.74
N GLN A 123 3.73 -15.58 -14.98
CA GLN A 123 4.65 -14.59 -14.40
C GLN A 123 4.62 -14.61 -12.87
N ALA A 124 3.43 -14.65 -12.28
CA ALA A 124 3.26 -14.67 -10.83
C ALA A 124 3.73 -15.99 -10.20
N LEU A 125 3.52 -17.13 -10.85
CA LEU A 125 4.08 -18.42 -10.43
C LEU A 125 5.61 -18.39 -10.44
N LEU A 126 6.23 -17.93 -11.54
CA LEU A 126 7.69 -17.82 -11.67
C LEU A 126 8.30 -16.85 -10.64
N ALA A 127 7.59 -15.76 -10.32
CA ALA A 127 8.01 -14.81 -9.30
C ALA A 127 7.89 -15.37 -7.87
N GLY A 128 7.19 -16.49 -7.67
CA GLY A 128 6.95 -17.07 -6.35
C GLY A 128 5.88 -16.33 -5.55
N VAL A 129 4.82 -15.84 -6.21
CA VAL A 129 3.67 -15.23 -5.54
C VAL A 129 3.07 -16.21 -4.52
N ARG A 130 2.78 -15.70 -3.31
CA ARG A 130 2.35 -16.52 -2.17
C ARG A 130 1.09 -17.32 -2.42
N CYS A 131 0.10 -16.70 -3.05
CA CYS A 131 -1.25 -17.23 -3.17
C CYS A 131 -1.95 -16.61 -4.38
N PHE A 132 -2.71 -17.45 -5.10
CA PHE A 132 -3.74 -17.00 -6.03
C PHE A 132 -5.09 -17.19 -5.35
N ASN A 133 -5.86 -16.11 -5.25
CA ASN A 133 -7.27 -16.20 -4.89
C ASN A 133 -8.05 -16.48 -6.19
N CYS A 134 -8.35 -17.75 -6.44
CA CYS A 134 -9.15 -18.17 -7.59
C CYS A 134 -10.62 -17.81 -7.38
N GLU A 135 -11.22 -17.17 -8.37
CA GLU A 135 -12.60 -16.68 -8.33
C GLU A 135 -13.59 -17.68 -8.98
N SER A 136 -13.07 -18.74 -9.62
CA SER A 136 -13.88 -19.82 -10.22
C SER A 136 -13.09 -21.12 -10.37
N VAL A 137 -13.81 -22.24 -10.52
CA VAL A 137 -13.22 -23.55 -10.84
C VAL A 137 -12.49 -23.52 -12.19
N ALA A 138 -13.06 -22.85 -13.20
CA ALA A 138 -12.41 -22.71 -14.50
C ALA A 138 -11.06 -21.96 -14.41
N GLU A 139 -10.97 -20.96 -13.54
CA GLU A 139 -9.70 -20.27 -13.27
C GLU A 139 -8.68 -21.19 -12.61
N LEU A 140 -9.11 -22.03 -11.66
CA LEU A 140 -8.26 -23.04 -11.04
C LEU A 140 -7.68 -24.01 -12.07
N ASP A 141 -8.50 -24.51 -13.00
CA ASP A 141 -8.06 -25.41 -14.07
C ASP A 141 -7.01 -24.74 -14.98
N VAL A 142 -7.22 -23.46 -15.31
CA VAL A 142 -6.26 -22.66 -16.08
C VAL A 142 -4.94 -22.50 -15.34
N LEU A 143 -5.00 -22.17 -14.04
CA LEU A 143 -3.83 -22.01 -13.18
C LEU A 143 -3.03 -23.32 -13.06
N ASN A 144 -3.71 -24.44 -12.84
CA ASN A 144 -3.09 -25.77 -12.79
C ASN A 144 -2.35 -26.11 -14.09
N ALA A 145 -2.89 -25.71 -15.25
CA ALA A 145 -2.24 -25.89 -16.55
C ALA A 145 -1.04 -24.94 -16.79
N GLN A 146 -0.80 -23.94 -15.93
CA GLN A 146 0.38 -23.06 -16.00
C GLN A 146 1.50 -23.46 -15.04
N ALA A 147 1.23 -24.36 -14.09
CA ALA A 147 2.17 -24.81 -13.06
C ALA A 147 3.24 -25.79 -13.60
#